data_AF-A0A4R5TXM8-F1
#
_entry.id   AF-A0A4R5TXM8-F1
#
_cell.length_a   1.000
_cell.length_b   1.000
_cell.length_c   1.000
_cell.angle_alpha   90.00
_cell.angle_beta   90.00
_cell.angle_gamma   90.00
#
_symmetry.space_group_name_H-M   'P 1'
#
loop_
_entity.id
_entity.type
_entity.pdbx_description
1 polymer ?
#
loop_
_entity_poly.entity_id
_entity_poly.type
_entity_poly.pdbx_seq_one_letter_code
_entity_poly.pdbx_strand_id
1 'polypeptide(L)'
;MDYRELDQQEYDRKLRMVIVGTEGLHPHVQNVGDNRATIGWGYTLNRNNNVEIWRNSGIELTDQQWATLRRVDAELTNAGKTRVGLTFTRELDEAEADRLYRASVREYEGPAIAADMPMSDERIAMVSVTYNRGIGAMQNHPINDAIADGDRAESWYQMRYNCWGSRQDMEGGLRKRRFAESEAFGLYDDRNNVSVEEAANVYSMYRSNRTEIHRVEGRFGVTIDGVEARPNRVAHANRDYPAIVDEYGPVRTLSESLEPARTVLLEHLRTRYPEQADDFTVERFDSGLIDLNRHPVQENPDQEREQHQPHPQHHAPFPEGYPPDHQGMNHPPPGPFNDPTLDRYYAAVIAGDSDLADRLAIEFANSQEGREMARMGDELFAQQQMQEQRQLEERQMAQAPQGPAMMR
;
A
#
# COMPACT_ATOMS: atom_id res chain seq x y z
N MET A 1 -13.53 1.77 -9.65
CA MET A 1 -12.52 1.12 -10.51
C MET A 1 -13.02 -0.23 -10.98
N ASP A 2 -12.56 -0.66 -12.15
CA ASP A 2 -12.90 -1.96 -12.73
C ASP A 2 -11.82 -3.00 -12.41
N TYR A 3 -12.25 -4.21 -12.07
CA TYR A 3 -11.35 -5.31 -11.75
C TYR A 3 -11.11 -6.19 -12.96
N ARG A 4 -9.87 -6.63 -13.14
CA ARG A 4 -9.53 -7.67 -14.12
C ARG A 4 -9.83 -9.02 -13.50
N GLU A 5 -11.11 -9.37 -13.50
CA GLU A 5 -11.62 -10.59 -12.88
C GLU A 5 -11.06 -11.85 -13.54
N LEU A 6 -10.78 -12.83 -12.69
CA LEU A 6 -10.17 -14.10 -13.03
C LEU A 6 -11.07 -15.23 -12.56
N ASP A 7 -11.07 -16.34 -13.29
CA ASP A 7 -11.60 -17.58 -12.74
C ASP A 7 -10.70 -18.12 -11.61
N GLN A 8 -11.21 -19.09 -10.85
CA GLN A 8 -10.49 -19.67 -9.72
C GLN A 8 -9.13 -20.27 -10.12
N GLN A 9 -9.07 -20.97 -11.26
CA GLN A 9 -7.86 -21.66 -11.70
C GLN A 9 -6.78 -20.67 -12.09
N GLU A 10 -7.17 -19.62 -12.82
CA GLU A 10 -6.27 -18.54 -13.22
C GLU A 10 -5.79 -17.74 -12.01
N TYR A 11 -6.70 -17.38 -11.10
CA TYR A 11 -6.37 -16.68 -9.87
C TYR A 11 -5.31 -17.43 -9.04
N ASP A 12 -5.48 -18.74 -8.82
CA ASP A 12 -4.51 -19.53 -8.04
C ASP A 12 -3.15 -19.62 -8.73
N ARG A 13 -3.14 -19.84 -10.06
CA ARG A 13 -1.92 -19.91 -10.87
C ARG A 13 -1.13 -18.61 -10.74
N LYS A 14 -1.80 -17.47 -10.95
CA LYS A 14 -1.17 -16.15 -10.91
C LYS A 14 -0.78 -15.76 -9.47
N LEU A 15 -1.61 -16.06 -8.47
CA LEU A 15 -1.30 -15.81 -7.06
C LEU A 15 -0.03 -16.56 -6.62
N ARG A 16 0.10 -17.84 -7.01
CA ARG A 16 1.31 -18.65 -6.78
C ARG A 16 2.52 -18.01 -7.45
N MET A 17 2.39 -17.63 -8.73
CA MET A 17 3.44 -16.99 -9.50
C MET A 17 3.93 -15.67 -8.87
N VAL A 18 3.05 -14.83 -8.34
CA VAL A 18 3.44 -13.54 -7.74
C VAL A 18 4.04 -13.70 -6.33
N ILE A 19 3.49 -14.59 -5.50
CA ILE A 19 3.94 -14.74 -4.10
C ILE A 19 5.21 -15.58 -4.01
N VAL A 20 5.18 -16.77 -4.60
CA VAL A 20 6.22 -17.79 -4.53
C VAL A 20 7.27 -17.59 -5.64
N GLY A 21 6.90 -16.92 -6.74
CA GLY A 21 7.81 -16.72 -7.85
C GLY A 21 7.98 -17.99 -8.68
N THR A 22 9.23 -18.30 -9.03
CA THR A 22 9.61 -19.47 -9.83
C THR A 22 10.09 -20.65 -8.99
N GLU A 23 9.87 -20.65 -7.67
CA GLU A 23 10.25 -21.80 -6.83
C GLU A 23 9.56 -23.08 -7.32
N GLY A 24 10.33 -24.16 -7.42
CA GLY A 24 9.83 -25.44 -7.89
C GLY A 24 9.02 -26.18 -6.83
N LEU A 25 8.15 -27.08 -7.27
CA LEU A 25 7.40 -27.97 -6.40
C LEU A 25 8.36 -28.83 -5.56
N HIS A 26 8.11 -28.89 -4.25
CA HIS A 26 8.76 -29.84 -3.35
C HIS A 26 7.75 -30.91 -2.92
N PRO A 27 7.73 -32.09 -3.58
CA PRO A 27 6.74 -33.12 -3.26
C PRO A 27 6.84 -33.59 -1.81
N HIS A 28 8.04 -33.68 -1.24
CA HIS A 28 8.27 -34.10 0.14
C HIS A 28 8.85 -32.96 0.98
N VAL A 29 8.76 -33.09 2.31
CA VAL A 29 9.40 -32.13 3.21
C VAL A 29 10.91 -32.21 3.10
N GLN A 30 11.54 -31.06 2.91
CA GLN A 30 12.99 -30.91 2.93
C GLN A 30 13.41 -29.57 3.52
N ASN A 31 14.70 -29.43 3.83
CA ASN A 31 15.31 -28.15 4.18
C ASN A 31 15.98 -27.58 2.93
N VAL A 32 15.51 -26.43 2.46
CA VAL A 32 15.97 -25.79 1.23
C VAL A 32 17.19 -24.88 1.45
N GLY A 33 17.87 -25.02 2.59
CA GLY A 33 19.02 -24.20 2.99
C GLY A 33 18.67 -23.04 3.92
N ASP A 34 17.40 -22.90 4.31
CA ASP A 34 16.88 -21.85 5.18
C ASP A 34 16.67 -22.29 6.65
N ASN A 35 17.05 -23.54 6.97
CA ASN A 35 16.82 -24.18 8.27
C ASN A 35 15.34 -24.35 8.62
N ARG A 36 14.45 -24.44 7.62
CA ARG A 36 13.03 -24.73 7.79
C ARG A 36 12.66 -26.06 7.15
N ALA A 37 11.53 -26.62 7.57
CA ALA A 37 10.95 -27.80 6.98
C ALA A 37 9.88 -27.36 5.95
N THR A 38 10.19 -27.50 4.67
CA THR A 38 9.43 -26.92 3.54
C THR A 38 8.90 -28.00 2.61
N ILE A 39 7.64 -27.88 2.16
CA ILE A 39 6.95 -28.79 1.23
C ILE A 39 6.03 -27.99 0.30
N GLY A 40 5.64 -28.57 -0.83
CA GLY A 40 4.77 -27.93 -1.82
C GLY A 40 5.44 -26.71 -2.46
N TRP A 41 4.68 -25.65 -2.62
CA TRP A 41 5.13 -24.35 -3.16
C TRP A 41 5.65 -23.43 -2.04
N GLY A 42 6.71 -23.85 -1.36
CA GLY A 42 7.33 -23.05 -0.30
C GLY A 42 6.58 -23.04 1.04
N TYR A 43 5.65 -23.97 1.28
CA TYR A 43 4.96 -24.06 2.57
C TYR A 43 5.91 -24.55 3.67
N THR A 44 6.26 -23.67 4.60
CA THR A 44 7.10 -24.02 5.76
C THR A 44 6.26 -24.49 6.95
N LEU A 45 6.55 -25.68 7.47
CA LEU A 45 5.95 -26.24 8.68
C LEU A 45 6.31 -25.47 9.96
N ASN A 46 7.28 -24.55 9.89
CA ASN A 46 7.72 -23.67 10.97
C ASN A 46 6.68 -22.58 11.34
N ARG A 47 5.46 -23.00 11.68
CA ARG A 47 4.31 -22.21 12.14
C ARG A 47 3.57 -22.95 13.26
N ASN A 48 2.48 -22.37 13.76
CA ASN A 48 1.74 -22.88 14.94
C ASN A 48 0.31 -23.37 14.62
N ASN A 49 -0.10 -23.32 13.37
CA ASN A 49 -1.45 -23.65 12.89
C ASN A 49 -1.44 -24.64 11.73
N ASN A 50 -0.43 -25.53 11.66
CA ASN A 50 -0.31 -26.50 10.59
C ASN A 50 -1.55 -27.42 10.54
N VAL A 51 -2.04 -27.90 11.69
CA VAL A 51 -3.22 -28.78 11.71
C VAL A 51 -4.45 -28.12 11.08
N GLU A 52 -4.66 -26.83 11.35
CA GLU A 52 -5.79 -26.07 10.78
C GLU A 52 -5.65 -25.92 9.26
N ILE A 53 -4.47 -25.47 8.79
CA ILE A 53 -4.22 -25.25 7.36
C ILE A 53 -4.39 -26.55 6.57
N TRP A 54 -3.81 -27.65 7.05
CA TRP A 54 -3.91 -28.94 6.38
C TRP A 54 -5.34 -29.47 6.35
N ARG A 55 -6.16 -29.22 7.38
CA ARG A 55 -7.59 -29.55 7.33
C ARG A 55 -8.31 -28.72 6.27
N ASN A 56 -8.05 -27.42 6.24
CA ASN A 56 -8.66 -26.50 5.28
C ASN A 56 -8.25 -26.79 3.83
N SER A 57 -7.08 -27.41 3.62
CA SER A 57 -6.63 -27.84 2.29
C SER A 57 -7.43 -29.04 1.74
N GLY A 58 -8.15 -29.77 2.60
CA GLY A 58 -8.86 -31.00 2.22
C GLY A 58 -7.94 -32.16 1.83
N ILE A 59 -6.64 -32.08 2.08
CA ILE A 59 -5.70 -33.18 1.82
C ILE A 59 -5.85 -34.23 2.92
N GLU A 60 -6.12 -35.46 2.52
CA GLU A 60 -6.22 -36.58 3.46
C GLU A 60 -4.85 -36.93 4.03
N LEU A 61 -4.80 -37.13 5.35
CA LEU A 61 -3.59 -37.53 6.07
C LEU A 61 -3.91 -38.73 6.98
N THR A 62 -2.92 -39.59 7.15
CA THR A 62 -2.93 -40.68 8.14
C THR A 62 -2.87 -40.13 9.57
N ASP A 63 -3.26 -40.95 10.56
CA ASP A 63 -3.17 -40.58 11.98
C ASP A 63 -1.75 -40.20 12.41
N GLN A 64 -0.72 -40.88 11.87
CA GLN A 64 0.68 -40.58 12.15
C GLN A 64 1.12 -39.23 11.56
N GLN A 65 0.64 -38.89 10.36
CA GLN A 65 0.88 -37.59 9.74
C GLN A 65 0.19 -36.48 10.56
N TRP A 66 -1.06 -36.67 10.97
CA TRP A 66 -1.75 -35.74 11.87
C TRP A 66 -1.03 -35.57 13.21
N ALA A 67 -0.55 -36.67 13.81
CA ALA A 67 0.23 -36.62 15.04
C ALA A 67 1.52 -35.81 14.85
N THR A 68 2.17 -35.94 13.68
CA THR A 68 3.38 -35.18 13.37
C THR A 68 3.10 -33.68 13.27
N LEU A 69 2.04 -33.25 12.56
CA LEU A 69 1.66 -31.84 12.49
C LEU A 69 1.35 -31.25 13.87
N ARG A 70 0.62 -31.98 14.73
CA ARG A 70 0.35 -31.56 16.12
C ARG A 70 1.64 -31.37 16.93
N ARG A 71 2.63 -32.26 16.77
CA ARG A 71 3.93 -32.10 17.43
C ARG A 71 4.65 -30.87 16.92
N VAL A 72 4.64 -30.61 15.61
CA VAL A 72 5.23 -29.38 15.05
C VAL A 72 4.57 -28.14 15.65
N ASP A 73 3.24 -28.09 15.70
CA ASP A 73 2.50 -26.95 16.26
C ASP A 73 2.85 -26.73 17.75
N ALA A 74 3.07 -27.80 18.51
CA ALA A 74 3.43 -27.75 19.93
C ALA A 74 4.91 -27.39 20.21
N GLU A 75 5.81 -27.49 19.23
CA GLU A 75 7.22 -27.12 19.40
C GLU A 75 7.37 -25.60 19.58
N LEU A 76 8.14 -25.19 20.60
CA LEU A 76 8.28 -23.77 20.97
C LEU A 76 9.37 -23.03 20.17
N THR A 77 10.29 -23.76 19.54
CA THR A 77 11.43 -23.17 18.82
C THR A 77 11.39 -23.54 17.34
N ASN A 78 11.89 -22.65 16.49
CA ASN A 78 12.00 -22.94 15.05
C ASN A 78 12.89 -24.16 14.78
N ALA A 79 13.99 -24.34 15.52
CA ALA A 79 14.84 -25.53 15.38
C ALA A 79 14.10 -26.83 15.76
N GLY A 80 13.28 -26.80 16.82
CA GLY A 80 12.40 -27.91 17.20
C GLY A 80 11.37 -28.23 16.13
N LYS A 81 10.68 -27.20 15.62
CA LYS A 81 9.73 -27.30 14.51
C LYS A 81 10.36 -27.91 13.27
N THR A 82 11.54 -27.44 12.85
CA THR A 82 12.27 -27.99 11.69
C THR A 82 12.61 -29.46 11.91
N ARG A 83 13.19 -29.81 13.07
CA ARG A 83 13.57 -31.19 13.40
C ARG A 83 12.39 -32.14 13.34
N VAL A 84 11.24 -31.76 13.90
CA VAL A 84 10.01 -32.59 13.85
C VAL A 84 9.40 -32.56 12.44
N GLY A 85 9.35 -31.40 11.79
CA GLY A 85 8.77 -31.22 10.47
C GLY A 85 9.46 -32.06 9.40
N LEU A 86 10.79 -32.17 9.44
CA LEU A 86 11.57 -33.04 8.53
C LEU A 86 11.24 -34.54 8.67
N THR A 87 10.49 -34.94 9.70
CA THR A 87 9.99 -36.33 9.85
C THR A 87 8.60 -36.56 9.23
N PHE A 88 7.98 -35.53 8.68
CA PHE A 88 6.66 -35.61 8.06
C PHE A 88 6.75 -36.29 6.68
N THR A 89 6.07 -37.42 6.54
CA THR A 89 6.26 -38.36 5.42
C THR A 89 5.26 -38.18 4.27
N ARG A 90 4.50 -37.09 4.23
CA ARG A 90 3.55 -36.84 3.13
C ARG A 90 4.32 -36.44 1.87
N GLU A 91 3.90 -36.99 0.74
CA GLU A 91 4.36 -36.61 -0.60
C GLU A 91 3.20 -35.94 -1.36
N LEU A 92 3.33 -34.71 -1.84
CA LEU A 92 2.27 -33.99 -2.54
C LEU A 92 2.44 -34.13 -4.05
N ASP A 93 1.33 -34.36 -4.76
CA ASP A 93 1.26 -34.01 -6.17
C ASP A 93 1.06 -32.49 -6.36
N GLU A 94 1.06 -32.02 -7.61
CA GLU A 94 0.89 -30.60 -7.91
C GLU A 94 -0.47 -30.05 -7.46
N ALA A 95 -1.55 -30.81 -7.68
CA ALA A 95 -2.90 -30.38 -7.31
C ALA A 95 -3.07 -30.30 -5.78
N GLU A 96 -2.41 -31.17 -5.03
CA GLU A 96 -2.34 -31.14 -3.58
C GLU A 96 -1.50 -29.97 -3.07
N ALA A 97 -0.35 -29.73 -3.68
CA ALA A 97 0.47 -28.56 -3.36
C ALA A 97 -0.29 -27.25 -3.60
N ASP A 98 -1.11 -27.17 -4.64
CA ASP A 98 -1.97 -26.02 -4.91
C ASP A 98 -3.05 -25.84 -3.85
N ARG A 99 -3.71 -26.93 -3.42
CA ARG A 99 -4.69 -26.88 -2.33
C ARG A 99 -4.06 -26.46 -1.00
N LEU A 100 -2.87 -26.98 -0.68
CA LEU A 100 -2.13 -26.59 0.52
C LEU A 100 -1.72 -25.13 0.45
N TYR A 101 -1.22 -24.68 -0.70
CA TYR A 101 -0.85 -23.30 -0.94
C TYR A 101 -2.05 -22.38 -0.72
N ARG A 102 -3.19 -22.64 -1.39
CA ARG A 102 -4.43 -21.86 -1.23
C ARG A 102 -4.88 -21.78 0.22
N ALA A 103 -4.89 -22.91 0.93
CA ALA A 103 -5.25 -22.95 2.33
C ALA A 103 -4.29 -22.13 3.22
N SER A 104 -3.01 -22.07 2.86
CA SER A 104 -2.00 -21.33 3.61
C SER A 104 -1.97 -19.83 3.33
N VAL A 105 -2.40 -19.38 2.14
CA VAL A 105 -2.40 -17.96 1.77
C VAL A 105 -3.70 -17.25 2.13
N ARG A 106 -4.77 -18.00 2.42
CA ARG A 106 -6.11 -17.48 2.74
C ARG A 106 -6.11 -16.41 3.84
N GLU A 107 -5.22 -16.53 4.83
CA GLU A 107 -5.11 -15.51 5.89
C GLU A 107 -4.69 -14.13 5.33
N TYR A 108 -3.79 -14.11 4.35
CA TYR A 108 -3.31 -12.89 3.69
C TYR A 108 -4.31 -12.33 2.68
N GLU A 109 -5.33 -13.11 2.30
CA GLU A 109 -6.45 -12.62 1.51
C GLU A 109 -7.43 -11.77 2.34
N GLY A 110 -7.37 -11.85 3.67
CA GLY A 110 -8.29 -11.15 4.58
C GLY A 110 -8.49 -9.66 4.24
N PRO A 111 -7.43 -8.85 4.12
CA PRO A 111 -7.57 -7.44 3.76
C PRO A 111 -8.25 -7.21 2.40
N ALA A 112 -7.89 -7.97 1.37
CA ALA A 112 -8.48 -7.83 0.04
C ALA A 112 -9.96 -8.26 0.02
N ILE A 113 -10.30 -9.32 0.75
CA ILE A 113 -11.69 -9.78 0.93
C ILE A 113 -12.52 -8.73 1.69
N ALA A 114 -11.94 -8.13 2.74
CA ALA A 114 -12.63 -7.11 3.51
C ALA A 114 -12.89 -5.82 2.71
N ALA A 115 -12.09 -5.58 1.66
CA ALA A 115 -12.27 -4.49 0.70
C ALA A 115 -13.13 -4.90 -0.52
N ASP A 116 -13.88 -6.02 -0.42
CA ASP A 116 -14.75 -6.55 -1.47
C ASP A 116 -14.07 -6.75 -2.84
N MET A 117 -12.76 -7.02 -2.85
CA MET A 117 -12.04 -7.29 -4.09
C MET A 117 -12.41 -8.69 -4.63
N PRO A 118 -12.91 -8.79 -5.88
CA PRO A 118 -13.18 -10.08 -6.51
C PRO A 118 -11.87 -10.83 -6.77
N MET A 119 -11.94 -12.08 -7.23
CA MET A 119 -10.76 -12.77 -7.74
C MET A 119 -10.27 -12.02 -8.97
N SER A 120 -9.18 -11.27 -8.83
CA SER A 120 -8.66 -10.38 -9.88
C SER A 120 -7.15 -10.21 -9.78
N ASP A 121 -6.54 -9.67 -10.83
CA ASP A 121 -5.12 -9.30 -10.81
C ASP A 121 -4.81 -8.26 -9.71
N GLU A 122 -5.73 -7.32 -9.45
CA GLU A 122 -5.61 -6.33 -8.37
C GLU A 122 -5.58 -7.00 -7.00
N ARG A 123 -6.46 -8.00 -6.79
CA ARG A 123 -6.48 -8.79 -5.56
C ARG A 123 -5.18 -9.54 -5.38
N ILE A 124 -4.64 -10.16 -6.43
CA ILE A 124 -3.35 -10.86 -6.36
C ILE A 124 -2.24 -9.94 -5.87
N ALA A 125 -2.17 -8.72 -6.41
CA ALA A 125 -1.17 -7.74 -6.01
C ALA A 125 -1.35 -7.34 -4.53
N MET A 126 -2.59 -7.08 -4.09
CA MET A 126 -2.92 -6.78 -2.69
C MET A 126 -2.55 -7.93 -1.73
N VAL A 127 -2.80 -9.18 -2.11
CA VAL A 127 -2.43 -10.36 -1.32
C VAL A 127 -0.92 -10.53 -1.25
N SER A 128 -0.18 -10.30 -2.35
CA SER A 128 1.29 -10.35 -2.34
C SER A 128 1.90 -9.30 -1.41
N VAL A 129 1.37 -8.07 -1.44
CA VAL A 129 1.77 -7.01 -0.50
C VAL A 129 1.47 -7.43 0.94
N THR A 130 0.27 -7.98 1.19
CA THR A 130 -0.15 -8.43 2.52
C THR A 130 0.71 -9.59 3.02
N TYR A 131 1.06 -10.54 2.16
CA TYR A 131 1.98 -11.64 2.48
C TYR A 131 3.35 -11.11 2.90
N ASN A 132 3.87 -10.12 2.16
CA ASN A 132 5.18 -9.56 2.44
C ASN A 132 5.21 -8.62 3.66
N ARG A 133 4.13 -7.85 3.91
CA ARG A 133 4.05 -6.83 4.96
C ARG A 133 3.44 -7.36 6.27
N GLY A 134 2.60 -8.38 6.18
CA GLY A 134 1.78 -8.90 7.26
C GLY A 134 0.40 -8.24 7.33
N ILE A 135 -0.61 -9.03 7.73
CA ILE A 135 -2.02 -8.62 7.80
C ILE A 135 -2.23 -7.36 8.67
N GLY A 136 -1.64 -7.33 9.86
CA GLY A 136 -1.80 -6.19 10.78
C GLY A 136 -1.25 -4.88 10.24
N ALA A 137 -0.21 -4.94 9.41
CA ALA A 137 0.37 -3.75 8.79
C ALA A 137 -0.44 -3.22 7.60
N MET A 138 -1.44 -3.98 7.14
CA MET A 138 -2.38 -3.60 6.09
C MET A 138 -3.70 -3.07 6.63
N GLN A 139 -4.12 -3.42 7.86
CA GLN A 139 -5.47 -3.11 8.37
C GLN A 139 -5.86 -1.62 8.29
N ASN A 140 -4.93 -0.71 8.59
CA ASN A 140 -5.18 0.74 8.57
C ASN A 140 -4.31 1.46 7.52
N HIS A 141 -3.93 0.76 6.45
CA HIS A 141 -3.12 1.37 5.41
C HIS A 141 -4.01 2.20 4.47
N PRO A 142 -3.60 3.41 4.04
CA PRO A 142 -4.38 4.26 3.14
C PRO A 142 -4.77 3.64 1.78
N ILE A 143 -4.21 2.47 1.45
CA ILE A 143 -4.60 1.73 0.24
C ILE A 143 -6.01 1.16 0.38
N ASN A 144 -6.44 0.81 1.60
CA ASN A 144 -7.78 0.28 1.82
C ASN A 144 -8.84 1.35 1.55
N ASP A 145 -8.58 2.59 1.96
CA ASP A 145 -9.46 3.72 1.71
C ASP A 145 -9.53 4.00 0.20
N ALA A 146 -8.38 4.06 -0.48
CA ALA A 146 -8.33 4.24 -1.94
C ALA A 146 -9.07 3.14 -2.71
N ILE A 147 -8.96 1.87 -2.28
CA ILE A 147 -9.69 0.75 -2.87
C ILE A 147 -11.20 0.89 -2.62
N ALA A 148 -11.60 1.23 -1.39
CA ALA A 148 -13.00 1.40 -1.00
C ALA A 148 -13.67 2.57 -1.74
N ASP A 149 -12.94 3.65 -1.98
CA ASP A 149 -13.38 4.82 -2.74
C ASP A 149 -13.36 4.56 -4.26
N GLY A 150 -12.83 3.40 -4.69
CA GLY A 150 -12.70 3.05 -6.09
C GLY A 150 -11.69 3.89 -6.86
N ASP A 151 -10.76 4.55 -6.15
CA ASP A 151 -9.67 5.35 -6.71
C ASP A 151 -8.50 4.43 -7.09
N ARG A 152 -8.54 3.96 -8.33
CA ARG A 152 -7.49 3.11 -8.90
C ARG A 152 -6.13 3.79 -8.93
N ALA A 153 -6.10 5.07 -9.28
CA ALA A 153 -4.86 5.82 -9.43
C ALA A 153 -4.16 5.95 -8.08
N GLU A 154 -4.90 6.35 -7.05
CA GLU A 154 -4.38 6.42 -5.68
C GLU A 154 -4.02 5.02 -5.16
N SER A 155 -4.83 4.00 -5.42
CA SER A 155 -4.51 2.61 -5.02
C SER A 155 -3.19 2.12 -5.64
N TRP A 156 -2.96 2.41 -6.92
CA TRP A 156 -1.71 2.10 -7.61
C TRP A 156 -0.53 2.86 -6.99
N TYR A 157 -0.71 4.15 -6.69
CA TYR A 157 0.32 4.94 -6.02
C TYR A 157 0.64 4.39 -4.63
N GLN A 158 -0.38 4.09 -3.84
CA GLN A 158 -0.20 3.52 -2.51
C GLN A 158 0.56 2.20 -2.59
N MET A 159 0.22 1.33 -3.54
CA MET A 159 0.94 0.08 -3.76
C MET A 159 2.39 0.28 -4.17
N ARG A 160 2.63 1.14 -5.16
CA ARG A 160 3.96 1.37 -5.73
C ARG A 160 4.90 2.08 -4.76
N TYR A 161 4.39 3.06 -4.01
CA TYR A 161 5.21 4.00 -3.26
C TYR A 161 5.00 3.97 -1.74
N ASN A 162 3.86 3.53 -1.21
CA ASN A 162 3.56 3.65 0.23
C ASN A 162 3.41 2.32 0.97
N CYS A 163 3.13 1.22 0.27
CA CYS A 163 3.05 -0.11 0.86
C CYS A 163 4.42 -0.71 1.27
N TRP A 164 5.44 0.12 1.52
CA TRP A 164 6.76 -0.28 2.01
C TRP A 164 6.84 -0.17 3.54
N GLY A 165 7.49 -1.13 4.20
CA GLY A 165 7.59 -1.18 5.67
C GLY A 165 8.61 -0.19 6.23
N SER A 166 8.77 -0.11 7.56
CA SER A 166 9.70 0.83 8.20
C SER A 166 11.18 0.39 8.23
N ARG A 167 11.50 -0.81 7.72
CA ARG A 167 12.86 -1.38 7.73
C ARG A 167 13.72 -0.79 6.60
N GLN A 168 14.44 0.29 6.92
CA GLN A 168 15.25 1.05 5.96
C GLN A 168 16.36 0.23 5.29
N ASP A 169 16.95 -0.74 5.99
CA ASP A 169 17.98 -1.64 5.48
C ASP A 169 17.48 -2.55 4.36
N MET A 170 16.19 -2.89 4.39
CA MET A 170 15.53 -3.75 3.40
C MET A 170 14.78 -2.96 2.32
N GLU A 171 14.74 -1.62 2.42
CA GLU A 171 13.91 -0.75 1.57
C GLU A 171 14.16 -1.03 0.08
N GLY A 172 15.42 -1.08 -0.37
CA GLY A 172 15.74 -1.30 -1.78
C GLY A 172 15.23 -2.64 -2.35
N GLY A 173 15.18 -3.69 -1.53
CA GLY A 173 14.58 -4.99 -1.93
C GLY A 173 13.06 -4.93 -1.99
N LEU A 174 12.45 -4.24 -1.02
CA LEU A 174 10.99 -4.04 -0.96
C LEU A 174 10.50 -3.17 -2.12
N ARG A 175 11.20 -2.07 -2.46
CA ARG A 175 10.87 -1.19 -3.60
C ARG A 175 10.86 -1.94 -4.92
N LYS A 176 11.86 -2.82 -5.14
CA LYS A 176 11.91 -3.69 -6.33
C LYS A 176 10.62 -4.51 -6.46
N ARG A 177 10.15 -5.10 -5.34
CA ARG A 177 8.93 -5.92 -5.33
C ARG A 177 7.67 -5.07 -5.54
N ARG A 178 7.58 -3.90 -4.90
CA ARG A 178 6.44 -2.97 -5.06
C ARG A 178 6.30 -2.46 -6.50
N PHE A 179 7.40 -2.21 -7.19
CA PHE A 179 7.33 -1.86 -8.62
C PHE A 179 6.69 -2.99 -9.45
N ALA A 180 7.07 -4.25 -9.22
CA ALA A 180 6.47 -5.40 -9.90
C ALA A 180 4.99 -5.63 -9.51
N GLU A 181 4.66 -5.55 -8.22
CA GLU A 181 3.27 -5.70 -7.75
C GLU A 181 2.37 -4.58 -8.28
N SER A 182 2.87 -3.34 -8.37
CA SER A 182 2.12 -2.23 -8.98
C SER A 182 1.86 -2.42 -10.48
N GLU A 183 2.74 -3.16 -11.19
CA GLU A 183 2.51 -3.50 -12.59
C GLU A 183 1.40 -4.55 -12.73
N ALA A 184 1.40 -5.56 -11.84
CA ALA A 184 0.30 -6.52 -11.76
C ALA A 184 -1.03 -5.83 -11.38
N PHE A 185 -1.02 -4.87 -10.45
CA PHE A 185 -2.20 -4.10 -10.07
C PHE A 185 -2.70 -3.16 -11.18
N GLY A 186 -1.79 -2.55 -11.95
CA GLY A 186 -2.11 -1.70 -13.09
C GLY A 186 -2.64 -0.30 -12.71
N LEU A 187 -2.14 0.74 -13.38
CA LEU A 187 -2.58 2.12 -13.15
C LEU A 187 -3.94 2.44 -13.79
N TYR A 188 -4.32 1.68 -14.82
CA TYR A 188 -5.51 1.92 -15.64
C TYR A 188 -6.44 0.72 -15.62
N ASP A 189 -7.75 0.95 -15.77
CA ASP A 189 -8.75 -0.08 -16.01
C ASP A 189 -8.47 -0.76 -17.36
N ASP A 190 -8.28 0.04 -18.42
CA ASP A 190 -7.71 -0.40 -19.70
C ASP A 190 -6.67 0.60 -20.23
N ARG A 191 -5.40 0.22 -20.14
CA ARG A 191 -4.27 1.06 -20.59
C ARG A 191 -4.33 1.43 -22.07
N ASN A 192 -5.00 0.63 -22.91
CA ASN A 192 -5.10 0.89 -24.34
C ASN A 192 -6.30 1.78 -24.68
N ASN A 193 -7.17 2.05 -23.72
CA ASN A 193 -8.39 2.83 -23.90
C ASN A 193 -8.69 3.70 -22.67
N VAL A 194 -7.77 4.62 -22.37
CA VAL A 194 -7.86 5.50 -21.20
C VAL A 194 -8.89 6.61 -21.47
N SER A 195 -9.86 6.76 -20.56
CA SER A 195 -10.83 7.86 -20.61
C SER A 195 -10.22 9.19 -20.17
N VAL A 196 -10.86 10.31 -20.51
CA VAL A 196 -10.41 11.64 -20.07
C VAL A 196 -10.51 11.77 -18.55
N GLU A 197 -11.59 11.25 -17.95
CA GLU A 197 -11.80 11.21 -16.50
C GLU A 197 -10.70 10.42 -15.80
N GLU A 198 -10.39 9.23 -16.30
CA GLU A 198 -9.31 8.40 -15.75
C GLU A 198 -7.95 9.08 -15.90
N ALA A 199 -7.68 9.69 -17.06
CA ALA A 199 -6.46 10.47 -17.27
C ALA A 199 -6.33 11.65 -16.30
N ALA A 200 -7.44 12.34 -16.01
CA ALA A 200 -7.51 13.43 -15.04
C ALA A 200 -7.28 12.93 -13.60
N ASN A 201 -7.82 11.77 -13.24
CA ASN A 201 -7.60 11.14 -11.93
C ASN A 201 -6.14 10.73 -11.76
N VAL A 202 -5.53 10.10 -12.78
CA VAL A 202 -4.11 9.74 -12.77
C VAL A 202 -3.22 10.97 -12.62
N TYR A 203 -3.51 12.05 -13.36
CA TYR A 203 -2.77 13.30 -13.23
C TYR A 203 -2.95 13.94 -11.85
N SER A 204 -4.17 13.92 -11.29
CA SER A 204 -4.45 14.46 -9.95
C SER A 204 -3.69 13.69 -8.87
N MET A 205 -3.72 12.36 -8.92
CA MET A 205 -2.91 11.51 -8.05
C MET A 205 -1.41 11.84 -8.18
N TYR A 206 -0.89 11.92 -9.42
CA TYR A 206 0.51 12.22 -9.66
C TYR A 206 0.91 13.57 -9.06
N ARG A 207 0.08 14.60 -9.26
CA ARG A 207 0.33 15.96 -8.75
C ARG A 207 0.32 16.00 -7.22
N SER A 208 -0.70 15.42 -6.59
CA SER A 208 -0.85 15.42 -5.13
C SER A 208 0.27 14.66 -4.42
N ASN A 209 0.80 13.61 -5.07
CA ASN A 209 1.81 12.74 -4.49
C ASN A 209 3.23 12.97 -5.04
N ARG A 210 3.41 14.04 -5.84
CA ARG A 210 4.61 14.29 -6.65
C ARG A 210 5.91 14.22 -5.84
N THR A 211 5.91 14.80 -4.64
CA THR A 211 7.09 14.82 -3.77
C THR A 211 7.59 13.41 -3.41
N GLU A 212 6.69 12.52 -3.00
CA GLU A 212 7.05 11.15 -2.62
C GLU A 212 7.43 10.32 -3.85
N ILE A 213 6.69 10.47 -4.95
CA ILE A 213 7.01 9.83 -6.23
C ILE A 213 8.44 10.18 -6.67
N HIS A 214 8.80 11.47 -6.71
CA HIS A 214 10.16 11.88 -7.09
C HIS A 214 11.23 11.37 -6.14
N ARG A 215 10.95 11.36 -4.83
CA ARG A 215 11.88 10.83 -3.83
C ARG A 215 12.19 9.36 -4.08
N VAL A 216 11.15 8.55 -4.31
CA VAL A 216 11.30 7.11 -4.52
C VAL A 216 11.93 6.82 -5.89
N GLU A 217 11.44 7.43 -6.96
CA GLU A 217 11.97 7.22 -8.31
C GLU A 217 13.44 7.67 -8.41
N GLY A 218 13.80 8.82 -7.84
CA GLY A 218 15.19 9.29 -7.83
C GLY A 218 16.16 8.40 -7.02
N ARG A 219 15.66 7.69 -6.00
CA ARG A 219 16.49 6.82 -5.15
C ARG A 219 16.52 5.36 -5.62
N PHE A 220 15.47 4.89 -6.27
CA PHE A 220 15.28 3.47 -6.55
C PHE A 220 14.82 3.15 -7.97
N GLY A 221 14.26 4.09 -8.73
CA GLY A 221 13.69 3.82 -10.06
C GLY A 221 14.28 4.70 -11.14
N VAL A 222 13.41 5.38 -11.88
CA VAL A 222 13.77 6.32 -12.95
C VAL A 222 12.86 7.54 -12.84
N THR A 223 13.46 8.73 -12.68
CA THR A 223 12.68 9.98 -12.57
C THR A 223 11.84 10.24 -13.82
N ILE A 224 10.88 11.17 -13.72
CA ILE A 224 10.04 11.58 -14.87
C ILE A 224 10.88 12.02 -16.07
N ASP A 225 12.03 12.66 -15.81
CA ASP A 225 13.00 13.14 -16.81
C ASP A 225 13.96 12.06 -17.32
N GLY A 226 13.79 10.80 -16.90
CA GLY A 226 14.60 9.67 -17.35
C GLY A 226 15.92 9.47 -16.60
N VAL A 227 16.11 10.09 -15.43
CA VAL A 227 17.34 9.90 -14.64
C VAL A 227 17.25 8.60 -13.84
N GLU A 228 18.12 7.64 -14.17
CA GLU A 228 18.17 6.35 -13.48
C GLU A 228 18.83 6.42 -12.10
N ALA A 229 18.19 5.81 -11.11
CA ALA A 229 18.79 5.54 -9.80
C ALA A 229 19.92 4.51 -9.88
N ARG A 230 20.79 4.50 -8.85
CA ARG A 230 21.87 3.50 -8.71
C ARG A 230 21.78 2.80 -7.35
N PRO A 231 21.32 1.54 -7.28
CA PRO A 231 20.85 0.70 -8.40
C PRO A 231 19.41 1.02 -8.85
N ASN A 232 19.13 0.85 -10.14
CA ASN A 232 17.80 0.94 -10.74
C ASN A 232 16.99 -0.34 -10.40
N ARG A 233 16.01 -0.20 -9.51
CA ARG A 233 15.13 -1.29 -9.05
C ARG A 233 14.04 -1.63 -10.05
N VAL A 234 13.65 -0.74 -10.95
CA VAL A 234 12.75 -1.07 -12.07
C VAL A 234 13.45 -2.08 -12.99
N ALA A 235 14.68 -1.78 -13.40
CA ALA A 235 15.48 -2.71 -14.21
C ALA A 235 15.76 -4.04 -13.49
N HIS A 236 16.03 -4.01 -12.19
CA HIS A 236 16.19 -5.24 -11.41
C HIS A 236 14.90 -6.04 -11.28
N ALA A 237 13.73 -5.41 -11.14
CA ALA A 237 12.45 -6.10 -11.12
C ALA A 237 12.22 -6.84 -12.43
N ASN A 238 12.45 -6.17 -13.56
CA ASN A 238 12.34 -6.77 -14.89
C ASN A 238 13.27 -7.97 -15.11
N ARG A 239 14.48 -7.93 -14.54
CA ARG A 239 15.43 -9.05 -14.61
C ARG A 239 15.07 -10.19 -13.65
N ASP A 240 14.71 -9.87 -12.41
CA ASP A 240 14.63 -10.84 -11.32
C ASP A 240 13.23 -11.48 -11.21
N TYR A 241 12.20 -10.93 -11.88
CA TYR A 241 10.82 -11.44 -11.88
C TYR A 241 10.30 -11.77 -13.29
N PRO A 242 10.98 -12.63 -14.06
CA PRO A 242 10.63 -12.89 -15.46
C PRO A 242 9.21 -13.43 -15.62
N ALA A 243 8.72 -14.27 -14.71
CA ALA A 243 7.34 -14.78 -14.77
C ALA A 243 6.27 -13.70 -14.61
N ILE A 244 6.53 -12.67 -13.78
CA ILE A 244 5.64 -11.51 -13.67
C ILE A 244 5.70 -10.68 -14.95
N VAL A 245 6.90 -10.51 -15.52
CA VAL A 245 7.11 -9.77 -16.77
C VAL A 245 6.42 -10.46 -17.95
N ASP A 246 6.49 -11.78 -18.04
CA ASP A 246 5.85 -12.55 -19.11
C ASP A 246 4.32 -12.47 -19.02
N GLU A 247 3.76 -12.39 -17.82
CA GLU A 247 2.30 -12.30 -17.60
C GLU A 247 1.77 -10.86 -17.77
N TYR A 248 2.42 -9.88 -17.17
CA TYR A 248 1.91 -8.51 -17.04
C TYR A 248 2.63 -7.48 -17.92
N GLY A 249 3.70 -7.90 -18.60
CA GLY A 249 4.63 -7.02 -19.29
C GLY A 249 5.73 -6.49 -18.37
N PRO A 250 6.74 -5.81 -18.94
CA PRO A 250 7.81 -5.22 -18.15
C PRO A 250 7.26 -4.16 -17.20
N VAL A 251 7.82 -4.13 -15.99
CA VAL A 251 7.67 -3.05 -15.03
C VAL A 251 8.11 -1.75 -15.68
N ARG A 252 7.16 -0.82 -15.77
CA ARG A 252 7.33 0.47 -16.44
C ARG A 252 8.00 1.50 -15.52
N THR A 253 8.76 2.40 -16.14
CA THR A 253 9.21 3.65 -15.51
C THR A 253 8.02 4.57 -15.25
N LEU A 254 8.20 5.57 -14.38
CA LEU A 254 7.14 6.56 -14.11
C LEU A 254 6.61 7.22 -15.39
N SER A 255 7.50 7.65 -16.29
CA SER A 255 7.09 8.32 -17.53
C SER A 255 6.30 7.39 -18.45
N GLU A 256 6.70 6.13 -18.59
CA GLU A 256 5.96 5.12 -19.38
C GLU A 256 4.62 4.73 -18.77
N SER A 257 4.52 4.74 -17.43
CA SER A 257 3.27 4.53 -16.72
C SER A 257 2.31 5.70 -16.94
N LEU A 258 2.78 6.94 -16.91
CA LEU A 258 1.94 8.14 -17.07
C LEU A 258 1.59 8.49 -18.52
N GLU A 259 2.31 7.96 -19.51
CA GLU A 259 2.15 8.31 -20.94
C GLU A 259 0.69 8.22 -21.44
N PRO A 260 -0.09 7.16 -21.17
CA PRO A 260 -1.47 7.09 -21.65
C PRO A 260 -2.35 8.24 -21.14
N ALA A 261 -2.27 8.54 -19.83
CA ALA A 261 -3.00 9.67 -19.24
C ALA A 261 -2.50 11.01 -19.77
N ARG A 262 -1.18 11.17 -19.91
CA ARG A 262 -0.56 12.39 -20.44
C ARG A 262 -1.05 12.68 -21.86
N THR A 263 -1.04 11.68 -22.73
CA THR A 263 -1.49 11.83 -24.12
C THR A 263 -2.97 12.25 -24.18
N VAL A 264 -3.85 11.48 -23.53
CA VAL A 264 -5.30 11.72 -23.54
C VAL A 264 -5.65 13.08 -22.94
N LEU A 265 -5.09 13.40 -21.77
CA LEU A 265 -5.41 14.64 -21.08
C LEU A 265 -4.93 15.88 -21.86
N LEU A 266 -3.71 15.85 -22.39
CA LEU A 266 -3.18 16.98 -23.15
C LEU A 266 -3.94 17.19 -24.47
N GLU A 267 -4.30 16.12 -25.17
CA GLU A 267 -5.12 16.21 -26.38
C GLU A 267 -6.51 16.80 -26.09
N HIS A 268 -7.18 16.31 -25.04
CA HIS A 268 -8.47 16.83 -24.60
C HIS A 268 -8.40 18.31 -24.24
N LEU A 269 -7.44 18.71 -23.40
CA LEU A 269 -7.32 20.09 -22.93
C LEU A 269 -7.00 21.06 -24.08
N ARG A 270 -6.12 20.69 -25.02
CA ARG A 270 -5.82 21.51 -26.20
C ARG A 270 -7.03 21.67 -27.12
N THR A 271 -7.84 20.62 -27.25
CA THR A 271 -9.07 20.66 -28.06
C THR A 271 -10.14 21.53 -27.41
N ARG A 272 -10.30 21.40 -26.09
CA ARG A 272 -11.30 22.13 -25.30
C ARG A 272 -10.95 23.60 -25.07
N TYR A 273 -9.66 23.91 -24.95
CA TYR A 273 -9.14 25.25 -24.65
C TYR A 273 -8.10 25.68 -25.70
N PRO A 274 -8.50 25.86 -26.97
CA PRO A 274 -7.56 26.09 -28.07
C PRO A 274 -6.75 27.39 -27.93
N GLU A 275 -7.30 28.41 -27.27
CA GLU A 275 -6.59 29.67 -27.00
C GLU A 275 -5.44 29.52 -26.00
N GLN A 276 -5.44 28.44 -25.23
CA GLN A 276 -4.44 28.11 -24.21
C GLN A 276 -3.69 26.82 -24.56
N ALA A 277 -3.78 26.36 -25.82
CA ALA A 277 -3.20 25.08 -26.24
C ALA A 277 -1.69 24.99 -25.94
N ASP A 278 -0.98 26.11 -26.03
CA ASP A 278 0.45 26.24 -25.74
C ASP A 278 0.78 26.05 -24.24
N ASP A 279 -0.20 26.19 -23.34
CA ASP A 279 -0.04 25.95 -21.90
C ASP A 279 -0.23 24.48 -21.50
N PHE A 280 -0.71 23.62 -22.41
CA PHE A 280 -0.85 22.19 -22.17
C PHE A 280 0.30 21.45 -22.85
N THR A 281 1.47 21.45 -22.22
CA THR A 281 2.66 20.74 -22.71
C THR A 281 3.02 19.53 -21.86
N VAL A 282 3.86 18.65 -22.41
CA VAL A 282 4.41 17.50 -21.68
C VAL A 282 5.19 17.97 -20.45
N GLU A 283 6.00 19.02 -20.59
CA GLU A 283 6.81 19.56 -19.50
C GLU A 283 5.94 20.10 -18.35
N ARG A 284 4.82 20.75 -18.68
CA ARG A 284 3.87 21.26 -17.68
C ARG A 284 3.09 20.14 -17.00
N PHE A 285 2.73 19.08 -17.73
CA PHE A 285 2.18 17.86 -17.15
C PHE A 285 3.17 17.20 -16.19
N ASP A 286 4.40 16.94 -16.65
CA ASP A 286 5.44 16.27 -15.87
C ASP A 286 5.85 17.10 -14.62
N SER A 287 5.71 18.42 -14.70
CA SER A 287 5.92 19.34 -13.57
C SER A 287 4.72 19.46 -12.62
N GLY A 288 3.55 18.92 -12.96
CA GLY A 288 2.32 19.04 -12.16
C GLY A 288 1.73 20.46 -12.15
N LEU A 289 1.97 21.24 -13.22
CA LEU A 289 1.63 22.66 -13.31
C LEU A 289 0.32 22.96 -14.05
N ILE A 290 -0.34 21.94 -14.59
CA ILE A 290 -1.70 22.07 -15.16
C ILE A 290 -2.70 22.07 -13.99
N ASP A 291 -3.51 23.12 -13.91
CA ASP A 291 -4.56 23.26 -12.88
C ASP A 291 -5.90 22.82 -13.47
N LEU A 292 -6.36 21.62 -13.11
CA LEU A 292 -7.63 21.07 -13.58
C LEU A 292 -8.86 21.78 -12.98
N ASN A 293 -8.72 22.55 -11.90
CA ASN A 293 -9.84 23.36 -11.39
C ASN A 293 -10.12 24.56 -12.30
N ARG A 294 -9.06 25.10 -12.93
CA ARG A 294 -9.17 26.15 -13.95
C ARG A 294 -9.50 25.60 -15.34
N HIS A 295 -9.20 24.33 -15.58
CA HIS A 295 -9.42 23.63 -16.85
C HIS A 295 -10.20 22.34 -16.60
N PRO A 296 -11.48 22.44 -16.18
CA PRO A 296 -12.28 21.26 -15.88
C PRO A 296 -12.42 20.37 -17.11
N VAL A 297 -12.18 19.07 -16.92
CA VAL A 297 -12.26 18.07 -17.99
C VAL A 297 -13.70 17.76 -18.39
N GLN A 298 -14.67 17.98 -17.50
CA GLN A 298 -16.11 17.87 -17.75
C GLN A 298 -16.77 19.25 -17.83
N GLU A 299 -17.83 19.35 -18.63
CA GLU A 299 -18.74 20.50 -18.58
C GLU A 299 -19.58 20.40 -17.32
N ASN A 300 -19.45 21.39 -16.43
CA ASN A 300 -20.40 21.54 -15.33
C ASN A 300 -21.71 22.06 -15.93
N PRO A 301 -22.82 21.29 -15.92
CA PRO A 301 -24.09 21.74 -16.50
C PRO A 301 -24.64 23.01 -15.83
N ASP A 302 -24.17 23.31 -14.61
CA ASP A 302 -24.60 24.46 -13.83
C ASP A 302 -23.85 25.76 -14.19
N GLN A 303 -22.70 25.71 -14.87
CA GLN A 303 -21.97 26.92 -15.28
C GLN A 303 -22.60 27.63 -16.49
N GLU A 304 -23.38 26.94 -17.32
CA GLU A 304 -24.17 27.60 -18.39
C GLU A 304 -25.36 28.39 -17.84
N ARG A 305 -25.87 28.05 -16.63
CA ARG A 305 -27.02 28.74 -16.03
C ARG A 305 -26.69 30.12 -15.48
N GLU A 306 -25.44 30.36 -15.09
CA GLU A 306 -25.02 31.67 -14.57
C GLU A 306 -24.63 32.65 -15.69
N GLN A 307 -24.29 32.17 -16.89
CA GLN A 307 -23.89 33.05 -18.01
C GLN A 307 -25.06 33.55 -18.88
N HIS A 308 -26.29 33.04 -18.67
CA HIS A 308 -27.45 33.33 -19.54
C HIS A 308 -28.70 33.88 -18.84
N GLN A 309 -28.60 34.45 -17.63
CA GLN A 309 -29.72 35.20 -17.05
C GLN A 309 -29.62 36.71 -17.34
N PRO A 310 -30.48 37.28 -18.21
CA PRO A 310 -30.66 38.73 -18.27
C PRO A 310 -31.40 39.19 -17.01
N HIS A 311 -30.78 40.09 -16.24
CA HIS A 311 -31.41 40.79 -15.13
C HIS A 311 -32.74 41.47 -15.55
N PRO A 312 -33.88 41.16 -14.90
CA PRO A 312 -35.02 42.06 -14.89
C PRO A 312 -34.88 43.00 -13.70
N GLN A 313 -34.73 44.29 -13.99
CA GLN A 313 -35.01 45.35 -13.03
C GLN A 313 -36.50 45.31 -12.67
N HIS A 314 -36.85 45.08 -11.41
CA HIS A 314 -38.13 45.55 -10.89
C HIS A 314 -38.02 45.96 -9.42
N HIS A 315 -38.50 47.19 -9.19
CA HIS A 315 -38.58 47.90 -7.93
C HIS A 315 -39.66 47.36 -6.97
N ALA A 316 -39.32 47.44 -5.68
CA ALA A 316 -40.14 47.79 -4.50
C ALA A 316 -41.05 46.70 -3.86
N PRO A 317 -41.47 46.88 -2.58
CA PRO A 317 -40.81 47.50 -1.42
C PRO A 317 -40.84 46.61 -0.15
N PHE A 318 -40.04 46.98 0.85
CA PHE A 318 -40.05 46.42 2.21
C PHE A 318 -41.36 46.70 2.98
N PRO A 319 -41.63 45.90 4.04
CA PRO A 319 -41.95 46.53 5.32
C PRO A 319 -41.15 46.00 6.51
N GLU A 320 -41.11 46.87 7.52
CA GLU A 320 -40.32 46.94 8.75
C GLU A 320 -40.62 45.88 9.83
N GLY A 321 -39.63 45.63 10.70
CA GLY A 321 -39.82 45.01 12.02
C GLY A 321 -38.52 44.73 12.79
N TYR A 322 -38.06 45.72 13.59
CA TYR A 322 -37.14 45.76 14.78
C TYR A 322 -36.53 44.46 15.38
N PRO A 323 -35.46 44.52 16.22
CA PRO A 323 -34.28 45.41 16.28
C PRO A 323 -32.93 44.64 16.39
N PRO A 324 -31.76 45.34 16.42
CA PRO A 324 -30.44 44.72 16.52
C PRO A 324 -29.95 44.65 17.98
N ASP A 325 -29.34 43.52 18.36
CA ASP A 325 -28.15 43.48 19.24
C ASP A 325 -27.68 42.04 19.44
N HIS A 326 -26.43 41.77 19.07
CA HIS A 326 -25.35 41.39 20.01
C HIS A 326 -24.12 40.92 19.24
N GLN A 327 -23.04 41.70 19.38
CA GLN A 327 -21.68 41.24 19.23
C GLN A 327 -21.48 39.97 20.07
N GLY A 328 -21.08 38.88 19.44
CA GLY A 328 -20.81 37.62 20.12
C GLY A 328 -19.97 36.71 19.23
N MET A 329 -18.68 36.66 19.56
CA MET A 329 -17.62 35.80 19.04
C MET A 329 -18.04 34.67 18.08
N ASN A 330 -17.50 34.73 16.85
CA ASN A 330 -17.39 33.58 15.95
C ASN A 330 -16.52 32.51 16.60
N HIS A 331 -17.10 31.65 17.43
CA HIS A 331 -16.55 30.33 17.66
C HIS A 331 -17.20 29.39 16.64
N PRO A 332 -16.40 28.68 15.81
CA PRO A 332 -16.92 27.58 15.02
C PRO A 332 -17.57 26.54 15.95
N PRO A 333 -18.56 25.77 15.48
CA PRO A 333 -19.17 24.69 16.28
C PRO A 333 -18.07 23.77 16.82
N PRO A 334 -18.20 23.24 18.06
CA PRO A 334 -17.21 22.34 18.63
C PRO A 334 -17.07 21.12 17.71
N GLY A 335 -15.85 20.88 17.25
CA GLY A 335 -15.52 19.70 16.46
C GLY A 335 -15.35 18.47 17.36
N PRO A 336 -14.91 17.33 16.79
CA PRO A 336 -14.82 16.07 17.51
C PRO A 336 -13.73 16.06 18.60
N PHE A 337 -12.87 17.08 18.64
CA PHE A 337 -11.81 17.20 19.63
C PHE A 337 -12.19 18.31 20.61
N ASN A 338 -12.07 18.08 21.92
CA ASN A 338 -12.23 19.16 22.91
C ASN A 338 -11.04 20.14 22.91
N ASP A 339 -10.43 20.37 21.75
CA ASP A 339 -9.27 21.21 21.51
C ASP A 339 -9.51 22.07 20.25
N PRO A 340 -9.55 23.42 20.38
CA PRO A 340 -9.87 24.32 19.28
C PRO A 340 -8.86 24.27 18.12
N THR A 341 -7.62 23.85 18.37
CA THR A 341 -6.57 23.77 17.33
C THR A 341 -6.73 22.50 16.53
N LEU A 342 -7.00 21.37 17.19
CA LEU A 342 -7.29 20.10 16.54
C LEU A 342 -8.59 20.12 15.74
N ASP A 343 -9.62 20.80 16.25
CA ASP A 343 -10.88 20.98 15.51
C ASP A 343 -10.69 21.80 14.24
N ARG A 344 -9.85 22.84 14.29
CA ARG A 344 -9.54 23.66 13.11
C ARG A 344 -8.69 22.90 12.10
N TYR A 345 -7.73 22.11 12.59
CA TYR A 345 -6.92 21.25 11.72
C TYR A 345 -7.80 20.19 11.05
N TYR A 346 -8.67 19.53 11.81
CA TYR A 346 -9.64 18.56 11.30
C TYR A 346 -10.59 19.19 10.28
N ALA A 347 -11.13 20.38 10.56
CA ALA A 347 -11.97 21.09 9.60
C ALA A 347 -11.22 21.47 8.30
N ALA A 348 -9.94 21.86 8.40
CA ALA A 348 -9.11 22.16 7.22
C ALA A 348 -8.85 20.91 6.37
N VAL A 349 -8.59 19.76 7.02
CA VAL A 349 -8.41 18.47 6.34
C VAL A 349 -9.71 18.03 5.65
N ILE A 350 -10.85 18.11 6.33
CA ILE A 350 -12.16 17.74 5.75
C ILE A 350 -12.56 18.67 4.60
N ALA A 351 -12.19 19.95 4.67
CA ALA A 351 -12.44 20.92 3.60
C ALA A 351 -11.48 20.81 2.41
N GLY A 352 -10.46 19.94 2.48
CA GLY A 352 -9.42 19.82 1.46
C GLY A 352 -8.48 21.03 1.37
N ASP A 353 -8.44 21.88 2.41
CA ASP A 353 -7.59 23.08 2.47
C ASP A 353 -6.23 22.71 3.07
N SER A 354 -5.37 22.13 2.23
CA SER A 354 -4.03 21.68 2.63
C SER A 354 -3.13 22.81 3.13
N ASP A 355 -3.26 24.02 2.56
CA ASP A 355 -2.47 25.18 2.97
C ASP A 355 -2.86 25.68 4.38
N LEU A 356 -4.14 25.57 4.74
CA LEU A 356 -4.60 25.85 6.10
C LEU A 356 -4.20 24.74 7.08
N ALA A 357 -4.31 23.46 6.66
CA ALA A 357 -3.91 22.32 7.48
C ALA A 357 -2.41 22.40 7.83
N ASP A 358 -1.54 22.68 6.86
CA ASP A 358 -0.10 22.82 7.07
C ASP A 358 0.23 23.98 8.03
N ARG A 359 -0.42 25.13 7.87
CA ARG A 359 -0.24 26.27 8.78
C ARG A 359 -0.65 25.93 10.21
N LEU A 360 -1.78 25.24 10.39
CA LEU A 360 -2.26 24.81 11.71
C LEU A 360 -1.37 23.75 12.34
N ALA A 361 -0.80 22.84 11.56
CA ALA A 361 0.18 21.85 12.04
C ALA A 361 1.48 22.53 12.51
N ILE A 362 1.97 23.53 11.76
CA ILE A 362 3.13 24.33 12.15
C ILE A 362 2.84 25.15 13.41
N GLU A 363 1.65 25.73 13.54
CA GLU A 363 1.23 26.48 14.72
C GLU A 363 1.18 25.58 15.97
N PHE A 364 0.59 24.39 15.84
CA PHE A 364 0.54 23.39 16.92
C PHE A 364 1.93 22.91 17.34
N ALA A 365 2.80 22.56 16.39
CA ALA A 365 4.18 22.15 16.68
C ALA A 365 4.98 23.24 17.42
N ASN A 366 4.63 24.51 17.19
CA ASN A 366 5.21 25.67 17.86
C ASN A 366 4.41 26.14 19.10
N SER A 367 3.33 25.44 19.49
CA SER A 367 2.60 25.76 20.72
C SER A 367 3.35 25.24 21.97
N GLN A 368 2.89 25.63 23.16
CA GLN A 368 3.45 25.11 24.40
C GLN A 368 3.17 23.60 24.51
N GLU A 369 1.95 23.19 24.19
CA GLU A 369 1.45 21.82 24.21
C GLU A 369 2.19 20.94 23.20
N GLY A 370 2.40 21.42 21.97
CA GLY A 370 3.19 20.70 20.96
C GLY A 370 4.65 20.47 21.39
N ARG A 371 5.27 21.48 22.03
CA ARG A 371 6.62 21.35 22.62
C ARG A 371 6.67 20.45 23.85
N GLU A 372 5.60 20.36 24.62
CA GLU A 372 5.50 19.43 25.76
C GLU A 372 5.33 17.98 25.26
N MET A 373 4.52 17.77 24.23
CA MET A 373 4.35 16.47 23.59
C MET A 373 5.66 15.97 22.96
N ALA A 374 6.39 16.85 22.27
CA ALA A 374 7.72 16.52 21.73
C ALA A 374 8.71 16.10 22.84
N ARG A 375 8.75 16.84 23.96
CA ARG A 375 9.58 16.50 25.12
C ARG A 375 9.20 15.16 25.75
N MET A 376 7.90 14.87 25.87
CA MET A 376 7.42 13.59 26.39
C MET A 376 7.81 12.43 25.46
N GLY A 377 7.78 12.65 24.14
CA GLY A 377 8.26 11.70 23.14
C GLY A 377 9.75 11.40 23.29
N ASP A 378 10.57 12.44 23.45
CA ASP A 378 12.02 12.30 23.67
C ASP A 378 12.32 11.55 24.98
N GLU A 379 11.59 11.83 26.06
CA GLU A 379 11.71 11.14 27.34
C GLU A 379 11.34 9.65 27.26
N LEU A 380 10.25 9.32 26.57
CA LEU A 380 9.83 7.93 26.34
C LEU A 380 10.86 7.18 25.51
N PHE A 381 11.40 7.82 24.47
CA PHE A 381 12.44 7.23 23.63
C PHE A 381 13.73 6.97 24.44
N ALA A 382 14.14 7.92 25.28
CA ALA A 382 15.28 7.75 26.17
C ALA A 382 15.08 6.62 27.20
N GLN A 383 13.87 6.48 27.75
CA GLN A 383 13.54 5.36 28.65
C GLN A 383 13.63 4.01 27.93
N GLN A 384 13.14 3.93 26.69
CA GLN A 384 13.22 2.71 25.89
C GLN A 384 14.68 2.30 25.63
N GLN A 385 15.55 3.25 25.27
CA GLN A 385 16.97 2.96 25.08
C GLN A 385 17.66 2.46 26.35
N MET A 386 17.32 3.03 27.52
CA MET A 386 17.85 2.55 28.79
C MET A 386 17.39 1.13 29.14
N GLN A 387 16.15 0.77 28.80
CA GLN A 387 15.66 -0.60 28.99
C GLN A 387 16.40 -1.59 28.08
N GLU A 388 16.63 -1.22 26.83
CA GLU A 388 17.39 -2.06 25.88
C GLU A 388 18.84 -2.28 26.33
N GLN A 389 19.51 -1.24 26.85
CA GLN A 389 20.85 -1.39 27.41
C GLN A 389 20.88 -2.31 28.63
N ARG A 390 19.92 -2.20 29.56
CA ARG A 390 19.84 -3.12 30.71
C ARG A 390 19.63 -4.55 30.28
N GLN A 391 18.77 -4.81 29.29
CA GLN A 391 18.56 -6.15 28.77
C GLN A 391 19.83 -6.72 28.11
N LEU A 392 20.64 -5.88 27.46
CA LEU A 392 21.93 -6.29 26.91
C LEU A 392 22.95 -6.61 28.01
N GLU A 393 23.02 -5.81 29.07
CA GLU A 393 23.90 -6.07 30.21
C GLU A 393 23.50 -7.35 30.96
N GLU A 394 22.21 -7.58 31.21
CA GLU A 394 21.69 -8.81 31.83
C GLU A 394 22.02 -10.05 30.98
N ARG A 395 21.92 -9.95 29.66
CA ARG A 395 22.32 -11.03 28.74
C ARG A 395 23.82 -11.31 28.78
N GLN A 396 24.65 -10.29 28.93
CA GLN A 396 26.10 -10.47 29.05
C GLN A 396 26.49 -11.09 30.40
N MET A 397 25.83 -10.71 31.49
CA MET A 397 26.06 -11.31 32.81
C MET A 397 25.59 -12.76 32.88
N ALA A 398 24.50 -13.12 32.19
CA ALA A 398 24.00 -14.48 32.11
C ALA A 398 24.89 -15.45 31.29
N GLN A 399 25.83 -14.91 30.50
CA GLN A 399 26.75 -15.70 29.66
C GLN A 399 28.17 -15.85 30.26
N ALA A 400 28.43 -15.34 31.47
CA ALA A 400 29.71 -15.54 32.14
C ALA A 400 29.87 -17.02 32.57
N PRO A 401 30.91 -17.74 32.11
CA PRO A 401 31.08 -19.17 32.40
C PRO A 401 31.44 -19.39 33.87
N GLN A 402 30.65 -20.22 34.55
CA GLN A 402 31.01 -20.73 35.88
C GLN A 402 32.27 -21.59 35.76
N GLY A 403 33.34 -21.17 36.44
CA GLY A 403 34.63 -21.86 36.45
C GLY A 403 34.54 -23.30 37.00
N PRO A 404 35.53 -24.14 36.67
CA PRO A 404 35.47 -25.58 36.94
C PRO A 404 35.49 -25.87 38.44
N ALA A 405 34.47 -26.57 38.91
CA ALA A 405 34.41 -27.12 40.27
C ALA A 405 35.52 -28.16 40.45
N MET A 406 36.47 -27.86 41.35
CA MET A 406 37.51 -28.80 41.76
C MET A 406 36.88 -29.98 42.52
N MET A 407 37.17 -31.19 42.03
CA MET A 407 37.00 -32.45 42.76
C MET A 407 37.79 -32.43 44.06
N ARG A 408 37.17 -32.87 45.15
CA ARG A 408 37.80 -33.66 46.20
C ARG A 408 36.88 -34.78 46.63
#